data_AF-A0ABD1V4V3-F1
#
_entry.id   AF-A0ABD1V4V3-F1
#
_cell.length_a   1.000
_cell.length_b   1.000
_cell.length_c   1.000
_cell.angle_alpha   90.00
_cell.angle_beta   90.00
_cell.angle_gamma   90.00
#
_symmetry.space_group_name_H-M   'P 1'
#
loop_
_entity.id
_entity.type
_entity.pdbx_description
1 polymer ?
#
loop_
_entity_poly.entity_id
_entity_poly.type
_entity_poly.pdbx_seq_one_letter_code
_entity_poly.pdbx_strand_id
1 'polypeptide(L)'
;MQLFKYKLPIATFLKAIATADHSNMTLAELREEENLLLKERRELKMEVAALRVNLEKQRATSESLKRMKFHYGVFFAYMRLREQEIRNLMWISECVAQNQKSRVHDSVVFIF
;
A
#
# COMPACT_ATOMS: atom_id res chain seq x y z
N MET A 1 -1.62 -10.84 7.32
CA MET A 1 -2.55 -11.93 7.00
C MET A 1 -3.75 -11.86 7.96
N GLN A 2 -4.69 -10.94 7.71
CA GLN A 2 -5.90 -10.75 8.54
C GLN A 2 -7.15 -10.89 7.65
N LEU A 3 -7.39 -12.10 7.16
CA LEU A 3 -8.56 -12.43 6.32
C LEU A 3 -9.72 -13.05 7.13
N PHE A 4 -9.65 -13.03 8.47
CA PHE A 4 -10.60 -13.75 9.35
C PHE A 4 -11.68 -12.90 10.03
N LYS A 5 -12.01 -11.71 9.51
CA LYS A 5 -13.07 -10.86 10.11
C LYS A 5 -14.38 -10.76 9.30
N TYR A 6 -14.45 -11.33 8.10
CA TYR A 6 -15.70 -11.35 7.29
C TYR A 6 -16.60 -12.55 7.62
N LYS A 7 -16.61 -12.96 8.89
CA LYS A 7 -17.38 -14.09 9.38
C LYS A 7 -18.70 -13.51 9.90
N LEU A 8 -19.83 -13.98 9.34
CA LEU A 8 -21.19 -14.06 9.90
C LEU A 8 -22.41 -13.53 9.10
N PRO A 9 -22.34 -12.60 8.14
CA PRO A 9 -23.56 -12.13 7.45
C PRO A 9 -24.19 -13.16 6.50
N ILE A 10 -23.36 -13.71 5.61
CA ILE A 10 -23.80 -14.64 4.57
C ILE A 10 -24.24 -15.98 5.18
N ALA A 11 -23.61 -16.42 6.28
CA ALA A 11 -23.98 -17.66 6.94
C ALA A 11 -25.35 -17.60 7.62
N THR A 12 -25.74 -16.42 8.14
CA THR A 12 -27.06 -16.21 8.75
C THR A 12 -28.14 -16.09 7.68
N PHE A 13 -27.85 -15.39 6.58
CA PHE A 13 -28.71 -15.32 5.40
C PHE A 13 -28.88 -16.68 4.69
N LEU A 14 -27.82 -17.49 4.59
CA LEU A 14 -27.88 -18.85 4.07
C LEU A 14 -28.62 -19.79 5.03
N LYS A 15 -28.51 -19.58 6.36
CA LYS A 15 -29.32 -20.31 7.34
C LYS A 15 -30.80 -19.95 7.23
N ALA A 16 -31.12 -18.67 7.08
CA ALA A 16 -32.46 -18.15 6.83
C ALA A 16 -33.08 -18.74 5.57
N ILE A 17 -32.35 -18.75 4.45
CA ILE A 17 -32.79 -19.40 3.21
C ILE A 17 -32.94 -20.92 3.39
N ALA A 18 -32.05 -21.56 4.16
CA ALA A 18 -32.14 -22.99 4.45
C ALA A 18 -33.27 -23.36 5.44
N THR A 19 -33.68 -22.45 6.33
CA THR A 19 -34.84 -22.60 7.22
C THR A 19 -36.14 -22.17 6.56
N ALA A 20 -36.08 -21.37 5.49
CA ALA A 20 -37.19 -21.02 4.61
C ALA A 20 -37.55 -22.13 3.61
N ASP A 21 -37.37 -23.40 4.00
CA ASP A 21 -38.22 -24.47 3.48
C ASP A 21 -39.64 -24.22 4.04
N HIS A 22 -40.48 -23.65 3.19
CA HIS A 22 -41.40 -22.57 3.53
C HIS A 22 -42.75 -23.00 4.13
N SER A 23 -42.88 -24.22 4.67
CA SER A 23 -44.20 -24.78 4.96
C SER A 23 -44.78 -24.45 6.35
N ASN A 24 -44.00 -23.93 7.32
CA ASN A 24 -44.47 -23.84 8.72
C ASN A 24 -43.94 -22.65 9.57
N MET A 25 -43.48 -21.54 8.99
CA MET A 25 -43.10 -20.36 9.79
C MET A 25 -44.32 -19.47 10.09
N THR A 26 -44.37 -18.97 11.32
CA THR A 26 -45.42 -18.04 11.77
C THR A 26 -45.08 -16.60 11.35
N LEU A 27 -46.11 -15.77 11.16
CA LEU A 27 -45.95 -14.35 10.79
C LEU A 27 -45.05 -13.57 11.76
N ALA A 28 -45.03 -13.95 13.04
CA ALA A 28 -44.22 -13.31 14.06
C ALA A 28 -42.72 -13.55 13.83
N GLU A 29 -42.33 -14.78 13.45
CA GLU A 29 -40.94 -15.15 13.17
C GLU A 29 -40.40 -14.41 11.94
N LEU A 30 -41.20 -14.30 10.88
CA LEU A 30 -40.82 -13.52 9.69
C LEU A 30 -40.59 -12.04 10.01
N ARG A 31 -41.41 -11.46 10.90
CA ARG A 31 -41.26 -10.06 11.33
C ARG A 31 -40.01 -9.85 12.17
N GLU A 32 -39.64 -10.82 13.01
CA GLU A 32 -38.42 -10.75 13.81
C GLU A 32 -37.17 -10.83 12.91
N GLU A 33 -37.20 -11.72 11.92
CA GLU A 33 -36.14 -11.87 10.92
C GLU A 33 -35.96 -10.59 10.09
N GLU A 34 -37.05 -9.98 9.62
CA GLU A 34 -36.99 -8.69 8.90
C GLU A 34 -36.30 -7.61 9.75
N ASN A 35 -36.62 -7.52 11.04
CA ASN A 35 -36.02 -6.53 11.95
C ASN A 35 -34.52 -6.77 12.15
N LEU A 36 -34.09 -8.03 12.25
CA LEU A 36 -32.68 -8.41 12.34
C LEU A 36 -31.92 -8.03 11.07
N LEU A 37 -32.46 -8.37 9.90
CA LEU A 37 -31.87 -8.00 8.61
C LEU A 37 -31.79 -6.48 8.42
N LEU A 38 -32.80 -5.73 8.88
CA LEU A 38 -32.78 -4.27 8.85
C LEU A 38 -31.72 -3.68 9.79
N LYS A 39 -31.46 -4.30 10.95
CA LYS A 39 -30.38 -3.93 11.86
C LYS A 39 -29.01 -4.17 11.23
N GLU A 40 -28.79 -5.36 10.69
CA GLU A 40 -27.53 -5.72 10.02
C GLU A 40 -27.26 -4.83 8.81
N ARG A 41 -28.28 -4.52 7.99
CA ARG A 41 -28.15 -3.58 6.87
C ARG A 41 -27.68 -2.20 7.33
N ARG A 42 -28.12 -1.72 8.49
CA ARG A 42 -27.66 -0.43 9.06
C ARG A 42 -26.20 -0.53 9.49
N GLU A 43 -25.82 -1.61 10.16
CA GLU A 43 -24.44 -1.85 10.60
C GLU A 43 -23.47 -1.94 9.42
N LEU A 44 -23.81 -2.73 8.39
CA LEU A 44 -23.02 -2.85 7.17
C LEU A 44 -22.90 -1.52 6.42
N LYS A 45 -23.95 -0.69 6.41
CA LYS A 45 -23.87 0.66 5.83
C LYS A 45 -22.86 1.54 6.56
N MET A 46 -22.82 1.48 7.89
CA MET A 46 -21.84 2.21 8.69
C MET A 46 -20.42 1.69 8.46
N GLU A 47 -20.25 0.37 8.38
CA GLU A 47 -18.94 -0.24 8.10
C GLU A 47 -18.42 0.14 6.72
N VAL A 48 -19.27 0.09 5.68
CA VAL A 48 -18.89 0.52 4.32
C VAL A 48 -18.50 2.00 4.31
N ALA A 49 -19.22 2.87 5.03
CA ALA A 49 -18.86 4.27 5.15
C ALA A 49 -17.49 4.47 5.80
N ALA A 50 -17.20 3.74 6.90
CA ALA A 50 -15.91 3.79 7.57
C ALA A 50 -14.77 3.27 6.67
N LEU A 51 -15.01 2.19 5.92
CA LEU A 51 -14.03 1.65 4.97
C LEU A 51 -13.72 2.63 3.82
N ARG A 52 -14.72 3.37 3.33
CA ARG A 52 -14.52 4.41 2.30
C ARG A 52 -13.58 5.51 2.81
N VAL A 53 -13.85 6.03 4.01
CA VAL A 53 -12.99 7.08 4.63
C VAL A 53 -11.56 6.56 4.83
N ASN A 54 -11.40 5.31 5.29
CA ASN A 54 -10.08 4.71 5.46
C ASN A 54 -9.33 4.54 4.14
N LEU A 55 -10.02 4.13 3.06
CA LEU A 55 -9.43 4.01 1.73
C LEU A 55 -8.98 5.37 1.20
N GLU A 56 -9.79 6.41 1.36
CA GLU A 56 -9.44 7.79 0.99
C GLU A 56 -8.21 8.28 1.76
N LYS A 57 -8.16 8.03 3.06
CA LYS A 57 -6.99 8.35 3.90
C LYS A 57 -5.73 7.63 3.40
N GLN A 58 -5.82 6.33 3.12
CA GLN A 58 -4.69 5.58 2.57
C GLN A 58 -4.24 6.08 1.20
N ARG A 59 -5.19 6.45 0.32
CA ARG A 59 -4.87 7.07 -0.98
C ARG A 59 -4.12 8.39 -0.80
N ALA A 60 -4.61 9.28 0.06
CA ALA A 60 -3.95 10.56 0.33
C ALA A 60 -2.53 10.37 0.88
N THR A 61 -2.33 9.42 1.80
CA THR A 61 -0.99 9.07 2.31
C THR A 61 -0.10 8.51 1.20
N SER A 62 -0.59 7.59 0.37
CA SER A 62 0.16 7.02 -0.76
C SER A 62 0.60 8.08 -1.76
N GLU A 63 -0.29 9.01 -2.10
CA GLU A 63 0.04 10.12 -3.00
C GLU A 63 1.09 11.06 -2.41
N SER A 64 0.96 11.41 -1.13
CA SER A 64 1.95 12.24 -0.43
C SER A 64 3.34 11.57 -0.44
N LEU A 65 3.39 10.26 -0.12
CA LEU A 65 4.61 9.46 -0.18
C LEU A 65 5.21 9.42 -1.58
N LYS A 66 4.39 9.24 -2.63
CA LYS A 66 4.85 9.27 -4.03
C LYS A 66 5.52 10.61 -4.34
N ARG A 67 4.84 11.74 -4.08
CA ARG A 67 5.39 13.08 -4.30
C ARG A 67 6.75 13.24 -3.61
N MET A 68 6.82 12.90 -2.33
CA MET A 68 8.05 12.96 -1.54
C MET A 68 9.21 12.16 -2.15
N LYS A 69 8.96 10.92 -2.61
CA LYS A 69 9.99 10.07 -3.23
C LYS A 69 10.54 10.65 -4.54
N PHE A 70 9.70 11.27 -5.37
CA PHE A 70 10.15 11.90 -6.60
C PHE A 70 10.98 13.17 -6.36
N HIS A 71 10.66 13.95 -5.33
CA HIS A 71 11.43 15.16 -5.00
C HIS A 71 12.84 14.86 -4.47
N TYR A 72 12.99 13.87 -3.58
CA TYR A 72 14.31 13.55 -3.02
C TYR A 72 15.19 12.69 -3.94
N GLY A 73 14.59 11.95 -4.89
CA GLY A 73 15.34 11.10 -5.81
C GLY A 73 16.33 11.88 -6.69
N VAL A 74 15.90 13.01 -7.25
CA VAL A 74 16.74 13.86 -8.11
C VAL A 74 17.91 14.46 -7.33
N PHE A 75 17.64 14.96 -6.13
CA PHE A 75 18.68 15.52 -5.26
C PHE A 75 19.71 14.46 -4.84
N PHE A 76 19.24 13.28 -4.44
CA PHE A 76 20.12 12.16 -4.09
C PHE A 76 20.99 11.72 -5.27
N ALA A 77 20.41 11.59 -6.47
CA ALA A 77 21.15 11.24 -7.68
C ALA A 77 22.23 12.29 -8.00
N TYR A 78 21.89 13.58 -7.91
CA TYR A 78 22.84 14.67 -8.09
C TYR A 78 24.01 14.59 -7.08
N MET A 79 23.72 14.40 -5.79
CA MET A 79 24.76 14.28 -4.77
C MET A 79 25.68 13.08 -5.03
N ARG A 80 25.13 11.92 -5.39
CA ARG A 80 25.91 10.71 -5.71
C ARG A 80 26.78 10.89 -6.95
N LEU A 81 26.28 11.59 -7.96
CA LEU A 81 27.03 11.91 -9.16
C LEU A 81 28.25 12.79 -8.84
N ARG A 82 28.04 13.84 -8.05
CA ARG A 82 29.11 14.75 -7.59
C ARG A 82 30.14 14.03 -6.73
N GLU A 83 29.69 13.13 -5.85
CA GLU A 83 30.58 12.29 -5.04
C GLU A 83 31.48 11.42 -5.92
N GLN A 84 30.92 10.82 -6.98
CA GLN A 84 31.69 10.00 -7.93
C GLN A 84 32.66 10.85 -8.77
N GLU A 85 32.25 12.04 -9.20
CA GLU A 85 33.12 12.99 -9.92
C GLU A 85 34.35 13.38 -9.07
N ILE A 86 34.14 13.69 -7.79
CA ILE A 86 35.23 14.00 -6.85
C ILE A 86 36.16 12.80 -6.68
N ARG A 87 35.63 11.58 -6.52
CA ARG A 87 36.45 10.35 -6.44
C ARG A 87 37.28 10.13 -7.70
N ASN A 88 36.70 10.29 -8.88
CA ASN A 88 37.40 10.14 -10.14
C ASN A 88 38.56 11.15 -10.26
N LEU A 89 38.31 12.42 -9.92
CA LEU A 89 39.35 13.46 -9.93
C LEU A 89 40.45 13.17 -8.91
N MET A 90 40.09 12.74 -7.70
CA MET A 90 41.03 12.37 -6.66
C MET A 90 41.95 11.23 -7.13
N TRP A 91 41.38 10.18 -7.73
CA TRP A 91 42.16 9.07 -8.29
C TRP A 91 43.11 9.50 -9.41
N ILE A 92 42.64 10.33 -10.34
CA ILE A 92 43.49 10.86 -11.42
C ILE A 92 44.63 11.69 -10.83
N SER A 93 44.34 12.55 -9.84
CA SER A 93 45.34 13.38 -9.17
C SER A 93 46.43 12.53 -8.49
N GLU A 94 46.03 11.42 -7.86
CA GLU A 94 46.94 10.47 -7.23
C GLU A 94 47.81 9.74 -8.27
N CYS A 95 47.21 9.25 -9.36
CA CYS A 95 47.96 8.62 -10.45
C CYS A 95 49.00 9.56 -11.07
N VAL A 96 48.67 10.84 -11.21
CA VAL A 96 49.60 11.87 -11.71
C VAL A 96 50.71 12.13 -10.70
N ALA A 97 50.37 12.32 -9.42
CA ALA A 97 51.33 12.57 -8.34
C ALA A 97 52.33 11.42 -8.17
N GLN A 98 51.89 10.17 -8.37
CA GLN A 98 52.74 8.97 -8.28
C GLN A 98 53.40 8.57 -9.61
N ASN A 99 53.22 9.34 -10.68
CA ASN A 99 53.69 9.03 -12.04
C ASN A 99 53.22 7.65 -12.58
N GLN A 100 52.04 7.18 -12.15
CA GLN A 100 51.43 5.90 -12.52
C GLN A 100 50.27 6.10 -13.51
N LYS A 101 50.49 6.85 -14.59
CA LYS A 101 49.43 7.25 -15.55
C LYS A 101 48.76 6.07 -16.27
N SER A 102 49.42 4.91 -16.36
CA SER A 102 48.84 3.68 -16.92
C SER A 102 47.66 3.13 -16.12
N ARG A 103 47.54 3.51 -14.84
CA ARG A 103 46.53 2.99 -13.89
C ARG A 103 45.30 3.88 -13.75
N VAL A 104 45.21 4.95 -14.53
CA VAL A 104 44.07 5.89 -14.45
C VAL A 104 42.74 5.17 -14.66
N HIS A 105 42.70 4.14 -15.51
CA HIS A 105 41.48 3.38 -15.80
C HIS A 105 41.06 2.40 -14.70
N ASP A 106 41.92 2.11 -13.71
CA ASP A 106 41.64 1.09 -12.68
C ASP A 106 40.43 1.45 -11.80
N SER A 107 40.23 2.75 -11.52
CA SER A 107 39.22 3.21 -10.54
C SER A 107 38.29 4.31 -11.06
N VAL A 108 38.50 4.85 -12.26
CA VAL A 108 37.61 5.87 -12.85
C VAL A 108 36.32 5.20 -13.31
N VAL A 109 35.19 5.70 -12.81
CA VAL A 109 33.86 5.30 -13.29
C VAL A 109 33.39 6.30 -14.34
N PHE A 110 33.15 5.85 -15.57
CA PHE A 110 32.59 6.70 -16.63
C PHE A 110 31.13 7.01 -16.33
N ILE A 111 30.79 8.29 -16.35
CA ILE A 111 29.49 8.79 -15.93
C ILE A 111 28.51 8.97 -17.12
N PHE A 112 28.99 8.84 -18.38
CA PHE A 112 28.17 8.85 -19.60
C PHE A 112 28.82 8.01 -20.70
#